data_AF-A0AAU9JPZ9-F1
#
_entry.id   AF-A0AAU9JPZ9-F1
#
_cell.length_a   1.000
_cell.length_b   1.000
_cell.length_c   1.000
_cell.angle_alpha   90.00
_cell.angle_beta   90.00
_cell.angle_gamma   90.00
#
_symmetry.space_group_name_H-M   'P 1'
#
loop_
_entity.id
_entity.type
_entity.pdbx_description
1 polymer ?
#
loop_
_entity_poly.entity_id
_entity_poly.type
_entity_poly.pdbx_seq_one_letter_code
_entity_poly.pdbx_strand_id
1 'polypeptide(L)'
;MGLRFKKIHLLSLLTSSTLLLIIGEWALLIVGIMSPDWTRFSVMDQKFNYGLFDCEDCPSEYAHTNYSCLSELTCDDSQKSSLCEKAVVLSKSRLVLLVFLALGSFVSLLLFERLFYMVLKRPYGGIRIFYAFSVLPAGIQIVGIMVYIFVSGVSVSSTCNEKNEICSGNGLWLVIESNAVAWICVVTSIIILRSRDKGRDKIIREPLNFGNYGSWFSWKVLPILLLGICFIGIGYGWKWVSYHSRSKIYGNLVGMNQYEGHDELDYMCISGPRCEETPKYANSIRNCNAFHKLGIANYYYLWFTCISYILLIMWIEHLIFLARKINFGIVSLNYFWPILTTVINLCGNMSWFIVSGASYSSTCKIQAGDTDISFCAEQGPTFSLIGVLCFCLSSFLYIAIFSRRTIPVPLIKSEPQLKRTKSRKVLDEFVTINKTIDELDNSASESYEVDNINGTRPCTQETLANEEPIKMSMTFRNVNFRVEKSIV
;
A
#
# COMPACT_ATOMS: atom_id res chain seq x y z
N MET A 1 -20.08 15.46 34.31
CA MET A 1 -19.77 16.00 32.96
C MET A 1 -18.27 16.18 32.72
N GLY A 2 -17.49 16.66 33.70
CA GLY A 2 -16.05 16.97 33.53
C GLY A 2 -15.12 15.82 33.11
N LEU A 3 -15.29 14.59 33.62
CA LEU A 3 -14.42 13.46 33.28
C LEU A 3 -14.53 13.00 31.81
N ARG A 4 -15.74 13.04 31.22
CA ARG A 4 -15.94 12.69 29.81
C ARG A 4 -15.36 13.76 28.88
N PHE A 5 -15.49 15.03 29.24
CA PHE A 5 -14.93 16.14 28.49
C PHE A 5 -13.39 16.06 28.44
N LYS A 6 -12.74 15.86 29.60
CA LYS A 6 -11.29 15.65 29.69
C LYS A 6 -10.80 14.47 28.83
N LYS A 7 -11.53 13.34 28.82
CA LYS A 7 -11.17 12.15 28.01
C LYS A 7 -11.22 12.42 26.51
N ILE A 8 -12.20 13.20 26.02
CA ILE A 8 -12.34 13.52 24.60
C ILE A 8 -11.20 14.45 24.14
N HIS A 9 -10.88 15.48 24.92
CA HIS A 9 -9.78 16.40 24.61
C HIS A 9 -8.43 15.69 24.61
N LEU A 10 -8.15 14.85 25.61
CA LEU A 10 -6.91 14.08 25.67
C LEU A 10 -6.75 13.16 24.45
N LEU A 11 -7.83 12.50 24.02
CA LEU A 11 -7.79 11.60 22.87
C LEU A 11 -7.58 12.34 21.55
N SER A 12 -8.21 13.51 21.40
CA SER A 12 -7.99 14.39 20.24
C SER A 12 -6.54 14.86 20.20
N LEU A 13 -6.00 15.30 21.34
CA LEU A 13 -4.61 15.75 21.46
C LEU A 13 -3.66 14.60 21.09
N LEU A 14 -3.83 13.41 21.67
CA LEU A 14 -3.01 12.24 21.35
C LEU A 14 -3.05 11.85 19.87
N THR A 15 -4.24 11.91 19.25
CA THR A 15 -4.40 11.61 17.81
C THR A 15 -3.66 12.62 16.95
N SER A 16 -3.82 13.92 17.25
CA SER A 16 -3.11 15.00 16.54
C SER A 16 -1.59 14.93 16.75
N SER A 17 -1.13 14.66 17.97
CA SER A 17 0.30 14.45 18.25
C SER A 17 0.86 13.25 17.50
N THR A 18 0.11 12.15 17.41
CA THR A 18 0.55 10.96 16.64
C THR A 18 0.64 11.28 15.14
N LEU A 19 -0.29 12.06 14.58
CA LEU A 19 -0.20 12.53 13.20
C LEU A 19 1.05 13.38 12.96
N LEU A 20 1.37 14.30 13.88
CA LEU A 20 2.60 15.10 13.79
C LEU A 20 3.86 14.25 13.90
N LEU A 21 3.86 13.23 14.76
CA LEU A 21 4.99 12.29 14.87
C LEU A 21 5.21 11.48 13.58
N ILE A 22 4.13 11.05 12.90
CA ILE A 22 4.26 10.38 11.58
C ILE A 22 4.85 11.33 10.54
N ILE A 23 4.43 12.59 10.50
CA ILE A 23 5.01 13.58 9.60
C ILE A 23 6.50 13.80 9.92
N GLY A 24 6.85 13.88 11.20
CA GLY A 24 8.24 13.99 11.66
C GLY A 24 9.09 12.76 11.30
N GLU A 25 8.54 11.55 11.45
CA GLU A 25 9.16 10.29 11.04
C GLU A 25 9.53 10.32 9.55
N TRP A 26 8.61 10.75 8.69
CA TRP A 26 8.84 10.85 7.25
C TRP A 26 9.85 11.92 6.90
N ALA A 27 9.81 13.07 7.58
CA ALA A 27 10.79 14.13 7.36
C ALA A 27 12.21 13.63 7.68
N LEU A 28 12.40 12.98 8.84
CA LEU A 28 13.68 12.37 9.20
C LEU A 28 14.10 11.28 8.22
N LEU A 29 13.17 10.44 7.76
CA LEU A 29 13.44 9.40 6.79
C LEU A 29 13.93 9.98 5.46
N ILE A 30 13.24 11.01 4.94
CA ILE A 30 13.61 11.67 3.68
C ILE A 30 14.97 12.34 3.81
N VAL A 31 15.21 13.08 4.90
CA VAL A 31 16.51 13.73 5.15
C VAL A 31 17.62 12.68 5.29
N GLY A 32 17.33 11.56 5.96
CA GLY A 32 18.26 10.43 6.08
C GLY A 32 18.59 9.83 4.72
N ILE A 33 17.58 9.44 3.92
CA ILE A 33 17.75 8.87 2.59
C ILE A 33 18.52 9.82 1.64
N MET A 34 18.24 11.11 1.71
CA MET A 34 18.89 12.14 0.88
C MET A 34 20.22 12.63 1.45
N SER A 35 20.65 12.12 2.60
CA SER A 35 21.92 12.50 3.19
C SER A 35 23.07 12.09 2.25
N PRO A 36 24.03 12.99 2.00
CA PRO A 36 25.21 12.67 1.20
C PRO A 36 26.24 11.81 1.96
N ASP A 37 26.01 11.57 3.26
CA ASP A 37 26.94 10.90 4.18
C ASP A 37 26.28 9.65 4.79
N TRP A 38 26.31 8.54 4.05
CA TRP A 38 25.80 7.23 4.49
C TRP A 38 26.90 6.28 4.91
N THR A 39 27.96 6.19 4.12
CA THR A 39 29.11 5.35 4.43
C THR A 39 30.42 6.06 4.15
N ARG A 40 31.40 5.80 5.01
CA ARG A 40 32.77 6.30 4.88
C ARG A 40 33.76 5.15 4.95
N PHE A 41 34.70 5.11 4.02
CA PHE A 41 35.78 4.13 4.05
C PHE A 41 36.99 4.64 3.26
N SER A 42 38.13 3.99 3.44
CA SER A 42 39.35 4.26 2.71
C SER A 42 39.96 2.98 2.15
N VAL A 43 40.54 3.09 0.96
CA VAL A 43 41.31 2.03 0.30
C VAL A 43 42.56 2.66 -0.29
N MET A 44 43.76 2.14 0.03
CA MET A 44 45.03 2.65 -0.48
C MET A 44 45.19 4.18 -0.31
N ASP A 45 44.83 4.70 0.87
CA ASP A 45 44.84 6.13 1.25
C ASP A 45 43.89 7.06 0.45
N GLN A 46 43.10 6.52 -0.47
CA GLN A 46 41.94 7.22 -1.06
C GLN A 46 40.76 7.15 -0.10
N LYS A 47 40.03 8.26 0.07
CA LYS A 47 38.83 8.35 0.91
C LYS A 47 37.59 8.30 0.06
N PHE A 48 36.56 7.63 0.58
CA PHE A 48 35.26 7.48 -0.06
C PHE A 48 34.17 7.83 0.95
N ASN A 49 33.43 8.89 0.69
CA ASN A 49 32.24 9.29 1.45
C ASN A 49 31.03 9.26 0.52
N TYR A 50 30.16 8.26 0.71
CA TYR A 50 29.02 8.02 -0.14
C TYR A 50 27.70 8.24 0.58
N GLY A 51 26.76 8.87 -0.10
CA GLY A 51 25.34 8.80 0.18
C GLY A 51 24.73 7.50 -0.35
N LEU A 52 23.40 7.39 -0.37
CA LEU A 52 22.75 6.24 -1.03
C LEU A 52 22.78 6.36 -2.55
N PHE A 53 22.69 7.57 -3.09
CA PHE A 53 22.52 7.79 -4.53
C PHE A 53 23.74 8.36 -5.21
N ASP A 54 24.64 9.00 -4.45
CA ASP A 54 25.79 9.68 -5.02
C ASP A 54 26.97 9.71 -4.03
N CYS A 55 28.18 9.93 -4.55
CA CYS A 55 29.36 10.21 -3.74
C CYS A 55 29.49 11.70 -3.46
N GLU A 56 29.74 12.05 -2.20
CA GLU A 56 29.98 13.43 -1.76
C GLU A 56 31.46 13.81 -1.85
N ASP A 57 32.34 12.92 -1.35
CA ASP A 57 33.78 13.14 -1.33
C ASP A 57 34.48 11.83 -1.75
N CYS A 58 34.88 11.79 -3.01
CA CYS A 58 35.55 10.67 -3.67
C CYS A 58 36.74 11.18 -4.50
N PRO A 59 37.70 10.31 -4.85
CA PRO A 59 38.68 10.61 -5.90
C PRO A 59 37.95 11.04 -7.18
N SER A 60 38.57 11.92 -7.98
CA SER A 60 37.92 12.52 -9.15
C SER A 60 37.42 11.48 -10.16
N GLU A 61 38.13 10.36 -10.28
CA GLU A 61 37.76 9.19 -11.08
C GLU A 61 36.42 8.53 -10.67
N TYR A 62 35.95 8.75 -9.44
CA TYR A 62 34.69 8.22 -8.89
C TYR A 62 33.73 9.31 -8.40
N ALA A 63 33.97 10.58 -8.73
CA ALA A 63 33.03 11.65 -8.39
C ALA A 63 31.64 11.36 -9.00
N HIS A 64 30.57 11.81 -8.36
CA HIS A 64 29.21 11.62 -8.89
C HIS A 64 28.78 10.15 -9.16
N THR A 65 29.48 9.17 -8.60
CA THR A 65 29.15 7.76 -8.77
C THR A 65 28.31 7.26 -7.61
N ASN A 66 27.47 6.26 -7.89
CA ASN A 66 26.71 5.53 -6.88
C ASN A 66 27.36 4.16 -6.61
N TYR A 67 26.94 3.43 -5.56
CA TYR A 67 27.57 2.13 -5.24
C TYR A 67 27.51 1.10 -6.39
N SER A 68 26.47 1.12 -7.22
CA SER A 68 26.35 0.20 -8.36
C SER A 68 27.32 0.57 -9.48
N CYS A 69 27.51 1.88 -9.71
CA CYS A 69 28.53 2.38 -10.62
C CYS A 69 29.93 2.06 -10.10
N LEU A 70 30.19 2.29 -8.80
CA LEU A 70 31.48 1.95 -8.18
C LEU A 70 31.79 0.46 -8.32
N SER A 71 30.83 -0.44 -8.12
CA SER A 71 31.06 -1.87 -8.29
C SER A 71 31.44 -2.22 -9.73
N GLU A 72 30.74 -1.66 -10.70
CA GLU A 72 30.99 -1.96 -12.12
C GLU A 72 32.32 -1.36 -12.61
N LEU A 73 32.71 -0.19 -12.09
CA LEU A 73 33.98 0.47 -12.44
C LEU A 73 35.21 -0.18 -11.81
N THR A 74 35.06 -0.88 -10.68
CA THR A 74 36.19 -1.39 -9.88
C THR A 74 36.31 -2.91 -9.89
N CYS A 75 35.26 -3.61 -10.32
CA CYS A 75 35.25 -5.06 -10.48
C CYS A 75 35.48 -5.44 -11.94
N ASP A 76 36.75 -5.45 -12.39
CA ASP A 76 37.14 -6.21 -13.59
C ASP A 76 36.93 -7.73 -13.33
N ASP A 77 37.16 -8.59 -14.34
CA ASP A 77 37.02 -10.07 -14.28
C ASP A 77 37.64 -10.75 -13.03
N SER A 78 38.57 -10.08 -12.33
CA SER A 78 39.03 -10.49 -11.01
C SER A 78 38.37 -9.70 -9.88
N GLN A 79 37.35 -10.29 -9.23
CA GLN A 79 36.66 -9.77 -8.02
C GLN A 79 37.55 -9.63 -6.75
N LYS A 80 38.86 -9.50 -6.88
CA LYS A 80 39.82 -9.65 -5.76
C LYS A 80 40.25 -8.33 -5.11
N SER A 81 39.87 -7.17 -5.65
CA SER A 81 40.22 -5.90 -5.01
C SER A 81 39.32 -5.63 -3.80
N SER A 82 39.89 -5.11 -2.72
CA SER A 82 39.11 -4.75 -1.50
C SER A 82 38.06 -3.67 -1.79
N LEU A 83 38.29 -2.82 -2.80
CA LEU A 83 37.34 -1.81 -3.23
C LEU A 83 36.13 -2.46 -3.93
N CYS A 84 36.36 -3.42 -4.83
CA CYS A 84 35.30 -4.19 -5.47
C CYS A 84 34.42 -4.93 -4.45
N GLU A 85 35.04 -5.60 -3.47
CA GLU A 85 34.28 -6.31 -2.42
C GLU A 85 33.36 -5.35 -1.65
N LYS A 86 33.89 -4.22 -1.17
CA LYS A 86 33.08 -3.18 -0.49
C LYS A 86 31.96 -2.65 -1.39
N ALA A 87 32.27 -2.34 -2.65
CA ALA A 87 31.31 -1.77 -3.60
C ALA A 87 30.15 -2.73 -3.91
N VAL A 88 30.43 -4.01 -4.18
CA VAL A 88 29.40 -5.03 -4.48
C VAL A 88 28.46 -5.21 -3.30
N VAL A 89 29.01 -5.31 -2.09
CA VAL A 89 28.21 -5.53 -0.89
C VAL A 89 27.37 -4.29 -0.57
N LEU A 90 27.92 -3.07 -0.72
CA LEU A 90 27.19 -1.81 -0.55
C LEU A 90 26.08 -1.63 -1.59
N SER A 91 26.35 -1.95 -2.85
CA SER A 91 25.36 -1.91 -3.94
C SER A 91 24.14 -2.79 -3.63
N LYS A 92 24.37 -4.05 -3.24
CA LYS A 92 23.32 -5.02 -2.91
C LYS A 92 22.55 -4.62 -1.66
N SER A 93 23.25 -4.29 -0.58
CA SER A 93 22.63 -3.90 0.70
C SER A 93 21.82 -2.62 0.57
N ARG A 94 22.29 -1.61 -0.18
CA ARG A 94 21.52 -0.39 -0.51
C ARG A 94 20.19 -0.75 -1.15
N LEU A 95 20.20 -1.59 -2.19
CA LEU A 95 18.97 -1.93 -2.92
C LEU A 95 17.95 -2.57 -1.98
N VAL A 96 18.40 -3.54 -1.17
CA VAL A 96 17.54 -4.20 -0.19
C VAL A 96 16.98 -3.19 0.81
N LEU A 97 17.83 -2.32 1.38
CA LEU A 97 17.41 -1.28 2.30
C LEU A 97 16.31 -0.40 1.71
N LEU A 98 16.54 0.15 0.51
CA LEU A 98 15.58 1.04 -0.15
C LEU A 98 14.22 0.37 -0.38
N VAL A 99 14.20 -0.92 -0.72
CA VAL A 99 12.96 -1.70 -0.87
C VAL A 99 12.21 -1.78 0.47
N PHE A 100 12.89 -2.09 1.57
CA PHE A 100 12.26 -2.16 2.90
C PHE A 100 11.78 -0.78 3.38
N LEU A 101 12.57 0.29 3.18
CA LEU A 101 12.16 1.65 3.53
C LEU A 101 10.91 2.06 2.73
N ALA A 102 10.91 1.83 1.41
CA ALA A 102 9.76 2.13 0.57
C ALA A 102 8.51 1.35 1.00
N LEU A 103 8.64 0.06 1.29
CA LEU A 103 7.52 -0.77 1.75
C LEU A 103 7.01 -0.32 3.13
N GLY A 104 7.90 0.05 4.05
CA GLY A 104 7.55 0.57 5.36
C GLY A 104 6.81 1.90 5.29
N SER A 105 7.36 2.87 4.54
CA SER A 105 6.71 4.17 4.30
C SER A 105 5.35 4.03 3.63
N PHE A 106 5.24 3.06 2.70
CA PHE A 106 3.98 2.76 2.05
C PHE A 106 2.90 2.33 3.08
N VAL A 107 3.21 1.41 3.98
CA VAL A 107 2.25 1.00 5.03
C VAL A 107 2.00 2.12 6.04
N SER A 108 3.00 2.97 6.32
CA SER A 108 2.85 4.17 7.18
C SER A 108 1.83 5.16 6.61
N LEU A 109 1.74 5.28 5.28
CA LEU A 109 0.76 6.15 4.60
C LEU A 109 -0.68 5.67 4.84
N LEU A 110 -0.91 4.35 4.82
CA LEU A 110 -2.22 3.76 5.15
C LEU A 110 -2.59 4.01 6.62
N LEU A 111 -1.62 4.00 7.53
CA LEU A 111 -1.84 4.37 8.93
C LEU A 111 -2.22 5.85 9.07
N PHE A 112 -1.48 6.73 8.37
CA PHE A 112 -1.74 8.17 8.36
C PHE A 112 -3.17 8.48 7.91
N GLU A 113 -3.63 7.86 6.81
CA GLU A 113 -4.99 8.03 6.29
C GLU A 113 -6.04 7.64 7.35
N ARG A 114 -5.84 6.52 8.05
CA ARG A 114 -6.78 6.05 9.07
C ARG A 114 -6.81 6.94 10.30
N LEU A 115 -5.67 7.45 10.74
CA LEU A 115 -5.61 8.46 11.79
C LEU A 115 -6.31 9.75 11.35
N PHE A 116 -6.13 10.17 10.11
CA PHE A 116 -6.82 11.32 9.54
C PHE A 116 -8.34 11.13 9.53
N TYR A 117 -8.85 9.98 9.09
CA TYR A 117 -10.27 9.64 9.19
C TYR A 117 -10.76 9.59 10.65
N MET A 118 -9.92 9.15 11.58
CA MET A 118 -10.24 9.14 13.00
C MET A 118 -10.44 10.56 13.55
N VAL A 119 -9.63 11.54 13.11
CA VAL A 119 -9.78 12.97 13.43
C VAL A 119 -11.08 13.52 12.84
N LEU A 120 -11.37 13.20 11.57
CA LEU A 120 -12.60 13.60 10.89
C LEU A 120 -13.86 12.86 11.37
N LYS A 121 -13.72 11.95 12.35
CA LYS A 121 -14.81 11.09 12.86
C LYS A 121 -15.50 10.28 11.75
N ARG A 122 -14.74 9.87 10.73
CA ARG A 122 -15.19 9.03 9.61
C ARG A 122 -14.86 7.55 9.89
N PRO A 123 -15.50 6.60 9.17
CA PRO A 123 -15.15 5.19 9.28
C PRO A 123 -13.69 4.95 8.84
N TYR A 124 -12.86 4.42 9.74
CA TYR A 124 -11.42 4.20 9.54
C TYR A 124 -11.03 2.70 9.51
N GLY A 125 -12.02 1.82 9.32
CA GLY A 125 -11.84 0.38 9.22
C GLY A 125 -11.88 -0.37 10.57
N GLY A 126 -11.54 -1.66 10.53
CA GLY A 126 -11.53 -2.52 11.70
C GLY A 126 -10.28 -2.34 12.58
N ILE A 127 -10.43 -2.50 13.90
CA ILE A 127 -9.36 -2.29 14.87
C ILE A 127 -8.14 -3.20 14.65
N ARG A 128 -8.35 -4.46 14.24
CA ARG A 128 -7.26 -5.41 13.94
C ARG A 128 -6.38 -4.94 12.78
N ILE A 129 -7.00 -4.37 11.74
CA ILE A 129 -6.27 -3.85 10.58
C ILE A 129 -5.49 -2.59 10.98
N PHE A 130 -6.07 -1.74 11.83
CA PHE A 130 -5.36 -0.59 12.37
C PHE A 130 -4.11 -1.02 13.16
N TYR A 131 -4.22 -2.02 14.05
CA TYR A 131 -3.05 -2.56 14.77
C TYR A 131 -1.96 -3.07 13.81
N ALA A 132 -2.36 -3.80 12.76
CA ALA A 132 -1.41 -4.27 11.75
C ALA A 132 -0.69 -3.10 11.07
N PHE A 133 -1.43 -2.07 10.63
CA PHE A 133 -0.84 -0.87 10.00
C PHE A 133 -0.04 0.01 10.96
N SER A 134 -0.27 -0.08 12.28
CA SER A 134 0.61 0.57 13.24
C SER A 134 1.96 -0.12 13.34
N VAL A 135 1.99 -1.45 13.49
CA VAL A 135 3.22 -2.22 13.79
C VAL A 135 4.05 -2.53 12.54
N LEU A 136 3.41 -2.86 11.42
CA LEU A 136 4.09 -3.30 10.21
C LEU A 136 5.09 -2.28 9.65
N PRO A 137 4.82 -0.96 9.56
CA PRO A 137 5.78 0.02 9.05
C PRO A 137 7.11 -0.01 9.82
N ALA A 138 7.05 0.14 11.15
CA ALA A 138 8.22 0.14 12.02
C ALA A 138 8.96 -1.22 11.98
N GLY A 139 8.20 -2.32 11.93
CA GLY A 139 8.75 -3.68 11.81
C GLY A 139 9.50 -3.91 10.48
N ILE A 140 8.94 -3.45 9.36
CA ILE A 140 9.56 -3.59 8.03
C ILE A 140 10.81 -2.71 7.94
N GLN A 141 10.74 -1.46 8.40
CA GLN A 141 11.88 -0.55 8.41
C GLN A 141 13.03 -1.09 9.27
N ILE A 142 12.77 -1.59 10.49
CA ILE A 142 13.84 -2.14 11.35
C ILE A 142 14.52 -3.37 10.72
N VAL A 143 13.74 -4.24 10.07
CA VAL A 143 14.31 -5.40 9.37
C VAL A 143 15.21 -4.93 8.22
N GLY A 144 14.78 -3.94 7.43
CA GLY A 144 15.59 -3.36 6.36
C GLY A 144 16.91 -2.78 6.84
N ILE A 145 16.86 -1.98 7.92
CA ILE A 145 18.05 -1.37 8.55
C ILE A 145 19.00 -2.46 9.06
N MET A 146 18.48 -3.47 9.74
CA MET A 146 19.30 -4.57 10.25
C MET A 146 19.95 -5.35 9.10
N VAL A 147 19.19 -5.72 8.07
CA VAL A 147 19.73 -6.42 6.90
C VAL A 147 20.80 -5.58 6.21
N TYR A 148 20.60 -4.26 6.09
CA TYR A 148 21.62 -3.35 5.58
C TYR A 148 22.91 -3.42 6.40
N ILE A 149 22.85 -3.22 7.72
CA ILE A 149 24.02 -3.24 8.61
C ILE A 149 24.74 -4.60 8.53
N PHE A 150 24.01 -5.70 8.61
CA PHE A 150 24.60 -7.05 8.59
C PHE A 150 25.22 -7.41 7.24
N VAL A 151 24.54 -7.11 6.13
CA VAL A 151 25.05 -7.44 4.79
C VAL A 151 26.20 -6.52 4.42
N SER A 152 26.06 -5.21 4.63
CA SER A 152 27.12 -4.22 4.32
C SER A 152 28.37 -4.36 5.19
N GLY A 153 28.24 -4.92 6.39
CA GLY A 153 29.33 -4.89 7.39
C GLY A 153 29.63 -3.48 7.89
N VAL A 154 28.69 -2.54 7.74
CA VAL A 154 28.85 -1.17 8.23
C VAL A 154 28.97 -1.17 9.75
N SER A 155 30.07 -0.60 10.24
CA SER A 155 30.32 -0.37 11.66
C SER A 155 29.60 0.91 12.10
N VAL A 156 28.68 0.74 13.05
CA VAL A 156 27.90 1.83 13.66
C VAL A 156 28.63 2.41 14.89
N SER A 157 29.88 1.99 15.15
CA SER A 157 30.68 2.47 16.28
C SER A 157 31.26 3.86 16.00
N SER A 158 31.32 4.71 17.03
CA SER A 158 32.04 5.99 16.98
C SER A 158 33.56 5.83 16.83
N THR A 159 34.09 4.63 17.08
CA THR A 159 35.53 4.30 16.97
C THR A 159 35.87 3.57 15.67
N CYS A 160 35.02 3.65 14.65
CA CYS A 160 35.22 2.94 13.39
C CYS A 160 36.52 3.36 12.68
N ASN A 161 37.27 2.39 12.17
CA ASN A 161 38.51 2.63 11.44
C ASN A 161 38.27 2.56 9.92
N GLU A 162 38.14 3.73 9.28
CA GLU A 162 37.86 3.85 7.84
C GLU A 162 38.83 3.07 6.94
N LYS A 163 40.08 2.82 7.38
CA LYS A 163 41.07 2.07 6.59
C LYS A 163 40.70 0.61 6.38
N ASN A 164 40.07 -0.02 7.38
CA ASN A 164 39.79 -1.45 7.37
C ASN A 164 38.28 -1.74 7.29
N GLU A 165 37.47 -0.82 7.80
CA GLU A 165 36.02 -1.01 7.97
C GLU A 165 35.23 -0.11 7.01
N ILE A 166 33.91 -0.29 6.98
CA ILE A 166 32.97 0.65 6.38
C ILE A 166 32.26 1.34 7.54
N CYS A 167 32.45 2.64 7.70
CA CYS A 167 31.90 3.40 8.81
C CYS A 167 30.53 3.97 8.45
N SER A 168 29.61 4.00 9.39
CA SER A 168 28.30 4.65 9.22
C SER A 168 28.44 6.17 9.20
N GLY A 169 27.75 6.82 8.28
CA GLY A 169 27.53 8.27 8.27
C GLY A 169 26.22 8.70 8.93
N ASN A 170 25.93 10.00 8.89
CA ASN A 170 24.74 10.59 9.49
C ASN A 170 23.42 10.09 8.85
N GLY A 171 23.43 9.76 7.56
CA GLY A 171 22.26 9.25 6.85
C GLY A 171 21.67 8.00 7.49
N LEU A 172 22.52 7.03 7.86
CA LEU A 172 22.08 5.81 8.54
C LEU A 172 21.50 6.11 9.92
N TRP A 173 22.13 7.02 10.69
CA TRP A 173 21.65 7.41 12.01
C TRP A 173 20.27 8.08 11.96
N LEU A 174 20.04 8.97 11.00
CA LEU A 174 18.73 9.61 10.81
C LEU A 174 17.63 8.60 10.48
N VAL A 175 17.94 7.55 9.71
CA VAL A 175 16.99 6.46 9.42
C VAL A 175 16.73 5.60 10.66
N ILE A 176 17.73 5.36 11.50
CA ILE A 176 17.55 4.69 12.81
C ILE A 176 16.65 5.54 13.73
N GLU A 177 16.88 6.84 13.82
CA GLU A 177 16.08 7.77 14.63
C GLU A 177 14.63 7.87 14.11
N SER A 178 14.45 7.96 12.79
CA SER A 178 13.14 7.92 12.14
C SER A 178 12.35 6.66 12.56
N ASN A 179 12.99 5.50 12.55
CA ASN A 179 12.37 4.25 13.00
C ASN A 179 12.07 4.23 14.51
N ALA A 180 12.92 4.84 15.35
CA ALA A 180 12.61 5.03 16.76
C ALA A 180 11.33 5.86 16.96
N VAL A 181 11.15 6.93 16.18
CA VAL A 181 9.90 7.71 16.14
C VAL A 181 8.73 6.86 15.66
N ALA A 182 8.92 5.99 14.66
CA ALA A 182 7.88 5.06 14.21
C ALA A 182 7.40 4.12 15.34
N TRP A 183 8.30 3.62 16.19
CA TRP A 183 7.92 2.84 17.37
C TRP A 183 7.19 3.65 18.44
N ILE A 184 7.52 4.93 18.62
CA ILE A 184 6.73 5.83 19.47
C ILE A 184 5.31 5.97 18.91
N CYS A 185 5.15 6.15 17.59
CA CYS A 185 3.86 6.17 16.90
C CYS A 185 3.06 4.89 17.10
N VAL A 186 3.71 3.72 17.12
CA VAL A 186 3.07 2.43 17.43
C VAL A 186 2.48 2.48 18.84
N VAL A 187 3.28 2.87 19.84
CA VAL A 187 2.84 2.90 21.24
C VAL A 187 1.68 3.89 21.43
N THR A 188 1.79 5.11 20.89
CA THR A 188 0.70 6.10 21.00
C THR A 188 -0.57 5.63 20.29
N SER A 189 -0.44 5.02 19.11
CA SER A 189 -1.55 4.41 18.37
C SER A 189 -2.26 3.31 19.18
N ILE A 190 -1.51 2.43 19.84
CA ILE A 190 -2.06 1.38 20.70
C ILE A 190 -2.84 1.99 21.88
N ILE A 191 -2.31 3.05 22.50
CA ILE A 191 -2.97 3.78 23.60
C ILE A 191 -4.29 4.41 23.12
N ILE A 192 -4.28 5.08 21.97
CA ILE A 192 -5.46 5.68 21.35
C ILE A 192 -6.54 4.62 21.13
N LEU A 193 -6.17 3.48 20.54
CA LEU A 193 -7.11 2.39 20.26
C LEU A 193 -7.71 1.78 21.53
N ARG A 194 -6.87 1.41 22.52
CA ARG A 194 -7.35 0.84 23.79
C ARG A 194 -8.26 1.79 24.56
N SER A 195 -8.02 3.10 24.45
CA SER A 195 -8.85 4.11 25.12
C SER A 195 -10.27 4.23 24.53
N ARG A 196 -10.44 3.86 23.24
CA ARG A 196 -11.70 3.87 22.49
C ARG A 196 -12.47 2.55 22.57
N ASP A 197 -11.76 1.42 22.66
CA ASP A 197 -12.34 0.07 22.67
C ASP A 197 -13.38 -0.14 23.80
N LYS A 198 -13.17 0.51 24.95
CA LYS A 198 -14.04 0.41 26.13
C LYS A 198 -15.45 1.01 26.03
N GLY A 199 -15.97 1.36 24.84
CA GLY A 199 -17.35 1.86 24.82
C GLY A 199 -18.05 2.16 23.51
N ARG A 200 -17.55 1.77 22.33
CA ARG A 200 -18.26 2.10 21.07
C ARG A 200 -17.86 1.25 19.85
N ASP A 201 -17.86 -0.07 20.00
CA ASP A 201 -17.70 -1.04 18.91
C ASP A 201 -18.87 -1.08 17.90
N LYS A 202 -19.77 -0.08 17.92
CA LYS A 202 -20.49 0.30 16.71
C LYS A 202 -19.53 1.08 15.82
N ILE A 203 -18.55 0.36 15.29
CA ILE A 203 -17.91 0.69 14.01
C ILE A 203 -19.08 1.04 13.09
N ILE A 204 -19.14 2.29 12.65
CA ILE A 204 -20.10 2.80 11.68
C ILE A 204 -19.76 2.10 10.36
N ARG A 205 -20.07 0.81 10.27
CA ARG A 205 -20.32 0.14 9.01
C ARG A 205 -21.70 0.62 8.66
N GLU A 206 -21.78 1.72 7.92
CA GLU A 206 -22.99 1.96 7.15
C GLU A 206 -22.98 0.89 6.06
N PRO A 207 -23.80 -0.18 6.18
CA PRO A 207 -23.87 -1.15 5.10
C PRO A 207 -24.39 -0.37 3.89
N LEU A 208 -23.59 -0.32 2.83
CA LEU A 208 -24.11 0.14 1.57
C LEU A 208 -25.09 -0.93 1.11
N ASN A 209 -26.33 -0.53 0.82
CA ASN A 209 -27.37 -1.45 0.38
C ASN A 209 -27.11 -1.82 -1.08
N PHE A 210 -26.06 -2.60 -1.31
CA PHE A 210 -25.77 -3.18 -2.61
C PHE A 210 -26.63 -4.43 -2.76
N GLY A 211 -27.48 -4.49 -3.78
CA GLY A 211 -28.04 -5.76 -4.24
C GLY A 211 -26.94 -6.81 -4.48
N ASN A 212 -27.31 -8.08 -4.62
CA ASN A 212 -26.33 -9.18 -4.80
C ASN A 212 -25.37 -9.00 -5.99
N TYR A 213 -25.74 -8.19 -6.98
CA TYR A 213 -24.91 -7.82 -8.13
C TYR A 213 -23.75 -6.86 -7.80
N GLY A 214 -23.72 -6.29 -6.60
CA GLY A 214 -22.72 -5.35 -6.10
C GLY A 214 -21.28 -5.84 -6.26
N SER A 215 -20.97 -6.92 -5.54
CA SER A 215 -19.62 -7.48 -5.50
C SER A 215 -19.19 -8.06 -6.84
N TRP A 216 -20.12 -8.68 -7.59
CA TRP A 216 -19.83 -9.31 -8.88
C TRP A 216 -19.23 -8.35 -9.91
N PHE A 217 -19.73 -7.11 -9.99
CA PHE A 217 -19.19 -6.09 -10.90
C PHE A 217 -17.85 -5.51 -10.42
N SER A 218 -17.62 -5.37 -9.12
CA SER A 218 -16.32 -4.90 -8.58
C SER A 218 -15.19 -5.87 -8.94
N TRP A 219 -15.48 -7.17 -9.00
CA TRP A 219 -14.53 -8.19 -9.47
C TRP A 219 -14.20 -8.10 -10.97
N LYS A 220 -14.93 -7.32 -11.78
CA LYS A 220 -14.59 -7.07 -13.20
C LYS A 220 -13.56 -5.96 -13.39
N VAL A 221 -13.45 -5.04 -12.43
CA VAL A 221 -12.43 -3.96 -12.43
C VAL A 221 -11.05 -4.56 -12.17
N LEU A 222 -10.96 -5.53 -11.25
CA LEU A 222 -9.70 -6.08 -10.77
C LEU A 222 -8.83 -6.72 -11.89
N PRO A 223 -9.35 -7.54 -12.82
CA PRO A 223 -8.54 -8.11 -13.90
C PRO A 223 -7.94 -7.05 -14.82
N ILE A 224 -8.70 -6.00 -15.18
CA ILE A 224 -8.21 -4.90 -16.04
C ILE A 224 -7.11 -4.12 -15.30
N LEU A 225 -7.31 -3.89 -14.00
CA LEU A 225 -6.32 -3.25 -13.15
C LEU A 225 -5.02 -4.06 -13.05
N LEU A 226 -5.13 -5.36 -12.78
CA LEU A 226 -3.99 -6.28 -12.70
C LEU A 226 -3.26 -6.36 -14.04
N LEU A 227 -3.99 -6.40 -15.14
CA LEU A 227 -3.41 -6.37 -16.49
C LEU A 227 -2.58 -5.08 -16.71
N GLY A 228 -3.09 -3.93 -16.25
CA GLY A 228 -2.35 -2.66 -16.30
C GLY A 228 -1.06 -2.69 -15.48
N ILE A 229 -1.11 -3.24 -14.26
CA ILE A 229 0.08 -3.44 -13.41
C ILE A 229 1.10 -4.35 -14.10
N CYS A 230 0.64 -5.46 -14.69
CA CYS A 230 1.50 -6.39 -15.41
C CYS A 230 2.19 -5.72 -16.61
N PHE A 231 1.46 -4.93 -17.42
CA PHE A 231 2.06 -4.23 -18.56
C PHE A 231 3.10 -3.20 -18.15
N ILE A 232 2.84 -2.43 -17.09
CA ILE A 232 3.86 -1.52 -16.54
C ILE A 232 5.07 -2.33 -16.06
N GLY A 233 4.87 -3.36 -15.25
CA GLY A 233 5.96 -4.22 -14.74
C GLY A 233 6.80 -4.88 -15.85
N ILE A 234 6.17 -5.39 -16.92
CA ILE A 234 6.86 -5.90 -18.11
C ILE A 234 7.65 -4.77 -18.77
N GLY A 235 7.05 -3.59 -18.91
CA GLY A 235 7.70 -2.41 -19.46
C GLY A 235 9.03 -2.12 -18.77
N TYR A 236 9.09 -2.12 -17.44
CA TYR A 236 10.31 -1.84 -16.66
C TYR A 236 11.53 -2.67 -17.06
N GLY A 237 11.35 -3.98 -17.22
CA GLY A 237 12.43 -4.91 -17.54
C GLY A 237 12.73 -5.05 -19.04
N TRP A 238 11.95 -4.38 -19.90
CA TRP A 238 12.08 -4.54 -21.35
C TRP A 238 12.97 -3.46 -21.98
N LYS A 239 13.19 -3.59 -23.29
CA LYS A 239 13.96 -2.62 -24.08
C LYS A 239 13.20 -1.30 -24.14
N TRP A 240 13.72 -0.26 -23.48
CA TRP A 240 13.15 1.09 -23.49
C TRP A 240 13.71 1.95 -24.60
N VAL A 241 15.02 1.88 -24.80
CA VAL A 241 15.72 2.65 -25.81
C VAL A 241 16.60 1.76 -26.66
N SER A 242 16.87 2.22 -27.87
CA SER A 242 18.01 1.75 -28.64
C SER A 242 18.83 2.90 -29.19
N TYR A 243 20.11 2.61 -29.39
CA TYR A 243 21.11 3.54 -29.89
C TYR A 243 22.01 2.81 -30.92
N HIS A 244 22.47 3.53 -31.95
CA HIS A 244 23.33 2.97 -33.01
C HIS A 244 24.61 3.80 -33.14
N SER A 245 25.71 3.27 -32.61
CA SER A 245 27.07 3.82 -32.83
C SER A 245 27.83 3.00 -33.89
N ARG A 246 27.76 1.67 -33.79
CA ARG A 246 28.34 0.69 -34.74
C ARG A 246 27.50 -0.60 -34.83
N SER A 247 26.89 -0.99 -33.72
CA SER A 247 25.84 -2.01 -33.62
C SER A 247 24.65 -1.42 -32.85
N LYS A 248 23.47 -2.06 -32.95
CA LYS A 248 22.28 -1.63 -32.21
C LYS A 248 22.42 -2.07 -30.76
N ILE A 249 22.67 -1.10 -29.88
CA ILE A 249 22.72 -1.29 -28.43
C ILE A 249 21.33 -1.02 -27.87
N TYR A 250 20.93 -1.82 -26.89
CA TYR A 250 19.64 -1.69 -26.21
C TYR A 250 19.85 -1.30 -24.76
N GLY A 251 18.97 -0.42 -24.27
CA GLY A 251 18.87 -0.09 -22.87
C GLY A 251 17.47 -0.35 -22.35
N ASN A 252 17.38 -0.69 -21.06
CA ASN A 252 16.14 -0.75 -20.31
C ASN A 252 15.88 0.60 -19.62
N LEU A 253 14.92 0.65 -18.69
CA LEU A 253 14.58 1.88 -17.97
C LEU A 253 15.69 2.38 -17.04
N VAL A 254 16.59 1.51 -16.58
CA VAL A 254 17.57 1.82 -15.52
C VAL A 254 18.98 1.97 -16.07
N GLY A 255 19.31 1.28 -17.17
CA GLY A 255 20.64 1.34 -17.77
C GLY A 255 20.72 0.74 -19.17
N MET A 256 21.92 0.75 -19.74
CA MET A 256 22.25 0.05 -20.98
C MET A 256 22.55 -1.41 -20.70
N ASN A 257 22.01 -2.34 -21.50
CA ASN A 257 22.25 -3.76 -21.30
C ASN A 257 23.71 -4.13 -21.53
N GLN A 258 24.36 -3.52 -22.53
CA GLN A 258 25.78 -3.68 -22.84
C GLN A 258 26.35 -2.36 -23.38
N TYR A 259 27.40 -1.82 -22.76
CA TYR A 259 28.06 -0.59 -23.22
C TYR A 259 29.57 -0.69 -22.99
N GLU A 260 30.37 -0.54 -24.05
CA GLU A 260 31.84 -0.56 -23.99
C GLU A 260 32.47 -1.80 -23.30
N GLY A 261 31.77 -2.94 -23.32
CA GLY A 261 32.24 -4.19 -22.71
C GLY A 261 31.73 -4.45 -21.29
N HIS A 262 30.96 -3.52 -20.72
CA HIS A 262 30.29 -3.67 -19.43
C HIS A 262 28.82 -4.04 -19.60
N ASP A 263 28.31 -4.89 -18.71
CA ASP A 263 26.92 -5.31 -18.67
C ASP A 263 26.12 -4.40 -17.72
N GLU A 264 24.88 -4.05 -18.08
CA GLU A 264 23.92 -3.33 -17.21
C GLU A 264 24.40 -1.99 -16.60
N LEU A 265 25.16 -1.18 -17.33
CA LEU A 265 25.63 0.11 -16.84
C LEU A 265 24.48 1.12 -16.69
N ASP A 266 24.32 1.68 -15.49
CA ASP A 266 23.39 2.78 -15.18
C ASP A 266 23.70 4.00 -16.06
N TYR A 267 22.67 4.65 -16.61
CA TYR A 267 22.84 5.86 -17.43
C TYR A 267 23.58 6.98 -16.70
N MET A 268 23.39 7.11 -15.38
CA MET A 268 24.12 8.09 -14.58
C MET A 268 25.60 7.74 -14.48
N CYS A 269 25.93 6.45 -14.45
CA CYS A 269 27.32 5.96 -14.49
C CYS A 269 27.97 6.27 -15.84
N ILE A 270 27.25 6.07 -16.94
CA ILE A 270 27.73 6.40 -18.30
C ILE A 270 27.99 7.90 -18.43
N SER A 271 27.16 8.75 -17.81
CA SER A 271 27.30 10.21 -17.86
C SER A 271 28.27 10.82 -16.84
N GLY A 272 28.92 10.01 -15.98
CA GLY A 272 29.77 10.45 -14.87
C GLY A 272 31.17 10.95 -15.26
N PRO A 273 32.12 11.11 -14.32
CA PRO A 273 33.38 11.87 -14.50
C PRO A 273 34.31 11.38 -15.62
N ARG A 274 34.22 10.10 -16.01
CA ARG A 274 34.93 9.57 -17.19
C ARG A 274 34.61 10.38 -18.46
N CYS A 275 33.45 11.04 -18.50
CA CYS A 275 33.03 11.98 -19.53
C CYS A 275 33.71 13.34 -19.50
N GLU A 276 34.14 13.80 -18.33
CA GLU A 276 34.69 15.16 -18.13
C GLU A 276 36.22 15.17 -18.21
N GLU A 277 36.90 14.08 -17.85
CA GLU A 277 38.36 14.04 -17.71
C GLU A 277 39.14 13.58 -18.96
N THR A 278 38.50 13.09 -20.03
CA THR A 278 39.22 12.63 -21.24
C THR A 278 39.05 13.56 -22.47
N PRO A 279 39.90 14.59 -22.63
CA PRO A 279 39.89 15.49 -23.80
C PRO A 279 40.27 14.81 -25.13
N LYS A 280 40.61 13.51 -25.13
CA LYS A 280 40.87 12.74 -26.36
C LYS A 280 39.62 12.38 -27.17
N TYR A 281 38.42 12.61 -26.64
CA TYR A 281 37.17 12.33 -27.35
C TYR A 281 36.22 13.51 -27.24
N ALA A 282 36.29 14.47 -28.17
CA ALA A 282 35.25 15.52 -28.32
C ALA A 282 33.84 14.93 -28.62
N ASN A 283 33.79 13.67 -29.06
CA ASN A 283 32.56 12.87 -29.17
C ASN A 283 32.06 12.32 -27.81
N SER A 284 32.87 12.29 -26.75
CA SER A 284 32.46 11.78 -25.42
C SER A 284 31.50 12.74 -24.73
N ILE A 285 31.81 14.03 -24.62
CA ILE A 285 30.98 15.05 -23.93
C ILE A 285 29.52 15.06 -24.43
N ARG A 286 29.30 14.84 -25.73
CA ARG A 286 27.94 14.80 -26.32
C ARG A 286 27.18 13.53 -25.95
N ASN A 287 27.85 12.38 -25.97
CA ASN A 287 27.30 11.12 -25.48
C ASN A 287 26.87 11.27 -24.02
N CYS A 288 27.70 11.93 -23.23
CA CYS A 288 27.45 12.13 -21.80
C CYS A 288 26.22 12.99 -21.53
N ASN A 289 26.03 14.10 -22.26
CA ASN A 289 24.81 14.90 -22.13
C ASN A 289 23.55 14.11 -22.55
N ALA A 290 23.64 13.29 -23.61
CA ALA A 290 22.53 12.45 -24.04
C ALA A 290 22.17 11.39 -22.98
N PHE A 291 23.16 10.69 -22.44
CA PHE A 291 22.96 9.71 -21.37
C PHE A 291 22.49 10.35 -20.06
N HIS A 292 22.99 11.55 -19.73
CA HIS A 292 22.53 12.32 -18.58
C HIS A 292 21.05 12.68 -18.70
N LYS A 293 20.62 13.21 -19.85
CA LYS A 293 19.19 13.49 -20.13
C LYS A 293 18.35 12.23 -20.00
N LEU A 294 18.84 11.10 -20.48
CA LEU A 294 18.14 9.82 -20.36
C LEU A 294 18.04 9.36 -18.90
N GLY A 295 19.12 9.48 -18.12
CA GLY A 295 19.12 9.24 -16.68
C GLY A 295 18.10 10.09 -15.94
N ILE A 296 18.05 11.41 -16.22
CA ILE A 296 17.06 12.33 -15.64
C ILE A 296 15.64 11.94 -16.06
N ALA A 297 15.41 11.61 -17.34
CA ALA A 297 14.11 11.19 -17.85
C ALA A 297 13.59 9.95 -17.10
N ASN A 298 14.47 8.97 -16.87
CA ASN A 298 14.15 7.76 -16.10
C ASN A 298 13.83 8.09 -14.65
N TYR A 299 14.60 8.98 -14.02
CA TYR A 299 14.35 9.42 -12.66
C TYR A 299 12.95 10.05 -12.52
N TYR A 300 12.57 10.96 -13.42
CA TYR A 300 11.21 11.54 -13.41
C TYR A 300 10.12 10.49 -13.64
N TYR A 301 10.30 9.59 -14.60
CA TYR A 301 9.34 8.51 -14.86
C TYR A 301 9.15 7.62 -13.63
N LEU A 302 10.24 7.20 -13.00
CA LEU A 302 10.23 6.37 -11.79
C LEU A 302 9.53 7.11 -10.64
N TRP A 303 9.84 8.39 -10.44
CA TRP A 303 9.22 9.21 -9.40
C TRP A 303 7.70 9.32 -9.58
N PHE A 304 7.23 9.65 -10.80
CA PHE A 304 5.79 9.68 -11.09
C PHE A 304 5.15 8.31 -10.93
N THR A 305 5.82 7.23 -11.36
CA THR A 305 5.27 5.88 -11.22
C THR A 305 5.16 5.47 -9.74
N CYS A 306 6.14 5.82 -8.91
CA CYS A 306 6.08 5.61 -7.45
C CYS A 306 4.88 6.32 -6.81
N ILE A 307 4.66 7.60 -7.14
CA ILE A 307 3.48 8.33 -6.66
C ILE A 307 2.20 7.65 -7.16
N SER A 308 2.19 7.23 -8.42
CA SER A 308 1.02 6.56 -8.98
C SER A 308 0.72 5.23 -8.29
N TYR A 309 1.73 4.44 -7.94
CA TYR A 309 1.53 3.20 -7.18
C TYR A 309 0.95 3.44 -5.79
N ILE A 310 1.34 4.52 -5.12
CA ILE A 310 0.71 4.92 -3.86
C ILE A 310 -0.80 5.13 -4.06
N LEU A 311 -1.18 5.91 -5.08
CA LEU A 311 -2.59 6.18 -5.38
C LEU A 311 -3.35 4.93 -5.83
N LEU A 312 -2.68 4.05 -6.57
CA LEU A 312 -3.22 2.78 -7.01
C LEU A 312 -3.58 1.89 -5.83
N ILE A 313 -2.75 1.85 -4.78
CA ILE A 313 -3.05 1.00 -3.64
C ILE A 313 -4.20 1.57 -2.82
N MET A 314 -4.29 2.91 -2.67
CA MET A 314 -5.49 3.54 -2.11
C MET A 314 -6.72 3.12 -2.92
N TRP A 315 -6.65 3.20 -4.25
CA TRP A 315 -7.73 2.75 -5.12
C TRP A 315 -8.09 1.26 -4.93
N ILE A 316 -7.10 0.36 -4.81
CA ILE A 316 -7.32 -1.07 -4.54
C ILE A 316 -7.99 -1.28 -3.19
N GLU A 317 -7.57 -0.58 -2.13
CA GLU A 317 -8.20 -0.66 -0.81
C GLU A 317 -9.69 -0.27 -0.90
N HIS A 318 -9.98 0.83 -1.57
CA HIS A 318 -11.36 1.28 -1.81
C HIS A 318 -12.16 0.28 -2.65
N LEU A 319 -11.56 -0.34 -3.67
CA LEU A 319 -12.17 -1.41 -4.45
C LEU A 319 -12.51 -2.63 -3.58
N ILE A 320 -11.62 -3.03 -2.67
CA ILE A 320 -11.85 -4.14 -1.72
C ILE A 320 -12.99 -3.80 -0.78
N PHE A 321 -13.03 -2.59 -0.21
CA PHE A 321 -14.13 -2.16 0.64
C PHE A 321 -15.46 -2.08 -0.11
N LEU A 322 -15.44 -1.60 -1.35
CA LEU A 322 -16.60 -1.58 -2.24
C LEU A 322 -17.11 -3.00 -2.49
N ALA A 323 -16.22 -3.95 -2.80
CA ALA A 323 -16.57 -5.36 -2.99
C ALA A 323 -17.16 -5.99 -1.71
N ARG A 324 -16.70 -5.55 -0.54
CA ARG A 324 -17.22 -5.95 0.78
C ARG A 324 -18.48 -5.19 1.22
N LYS A 325 -19.01 -4.29 0.40
CA LYS A 325 -20.21 -3.49 0.69
C LYS A 325 -20.06 -2.54 1.90
N ILE A 326 -18.84 -2.07 2.16
CA ILE A 326 -18.52 -1.20 3.30
C ILE A 326 -18.27 0.21 2.80
N ASN A 327 -18.96 1.20 3.37
CA ASN A 327 -18.62 2.60 3.14
C ASN A 327 -17.34 2.93 3.92
N PHE A 328 -16.27 3.31 3.21
CA PHE A 328 -14.96 3.62 3.80
C PHE A 328 -14.51 5.01 3.34
N GLY A 329 -13.99 5.81 4.29
CA GLY A 329 -13.41 7.11 4.00
C GLY A 329 -14.41 8.18 3.53
N ILE A 330 -13.91 9.09 2.68
CA ILE A 330 -14.66 10.20 2.09
C ILE A 330 -15.10 9.79 0.68
N VAL A 331 -16.40 9.90 0.38
CA VAL A 331 -16.98 9.48 -0.91
C VAL A 331 -16.29 10.14 -2.12
N SER A 332 -15.88 11.41 -2.01
CA SER A 332 -15.19 12.11 -3.10
C SER A 332 -13.82 11.49 -3.42
N LEU A 333 -13.07 11.05 -2.42
CA LEU A 333 -11.75 10.43 -2.62
C LEU A 333 -11.83 9.16 -3.45
N ASN A 334 -12.93 8.40 -3.35
CA ASN A 334 -13.18 7.22 -4.17
C ASN A 334 -13.21 7.56 -5.67
N TYR A 335 -13.67 8.75 -6.06
CA TYR A 335 -13.61 9.21 -7.45
C TYR A 335 -12.21 9.70 -7.83
N PHE A 336 -11.52 10.35 -6.91
CA PHE A 336 -10.22 10.98 -7.20
C PHE A 336 -9.08 9.99 -7.38
N TRP A 337 -8.97 8.95 -6.54
CA TRP A 337 -7.86 7.98 -6.60
C TRP A 337 -7.64 7.34 -7.98
N PRO A 338 -8.66 6.74 -8.64
CA PRO A 338 -8.49 6.16 -9.97
C PRO A 338 -8.04 7.18 -11.02
N ILE A 339 -8.66 8.37 -11.01
CA ILE A 339 -8.35 9.43 -11.97
C ILE A 339 -6.91 9.89 -11.79
N LEU A 340 -6.51 10.19 -10.55
CA LEU A 340 -5.18 10.71 -10.25
C LEU A 340 -4.10 9.66 -10.55
N THR A 341 -4.34 8.37 -10.24
CA THR A 341 -3.46 7.26 -10.63
C THR A 341 -3.22 7.23 -12.14
N THR A 342 -4.29 7.38 -12.93
CA THR A 342 -4.20 7.37 -14.40
C THR A 342 -3.44 8.59 -14.91
N VAL A 343 -3.78 9.79 -14.41
CA VAL A 343 -3.15 11.05 -14.83
C VAL A 343 -1.66 11.07 -14.48
N ILE A 344 -1.28 10.67 -13.27
CA ILE A 344 0.10 10.70 -12.83
C ILE A 344 0.97 9.71 -13.62
N ASN A 345 0.48 8.49 -13.90
CA ASN A 345 1.21 7.57 -14.79
C ASN A 345 1.37 8.13 -16.21
N LEU A 346 0.35 8.81 -16.73
CA LEU A 346 0.43 9.47 -18.03
C LEU A 346 1.48 10.59 -18.02
N CYS A 347 1.51 11.42 -16.97
CA CYS A 347 2.53 12.44 -16.76
C CYS A 347 3.93 11.83 -16.69
N GLY A 348 4.10 10.69 -16.01
CA GLY A 348 5.36 9.94 -16.00
C GLY A 348 5.84 9.59 -17.40
N ASN A 349 4.98 8.95 -18.21
CA ASN A 349 5.31 8.61 -19.60
C ASN A 349 5.63 9.86 -20.44
N MET A 350 4.81 10.91 -20.34
CA MET A 350 5.05 12.16 -21.07
C MET A 350 6.37 12.81 -20.67
N SER A 351 6.68 12.89 -19.37
CA SER A 351 7.93 13.46 -18.87
C SER A 351 9.14 12.71 -19.40
N TRP A 352 9.04 11.38 -19.50
CA TRP A 352 10.10 10.55 -20.06
C TRP A 352 10.37 10.91 -21.53
N PHE A 353 9.35 10.97 -22.38
CA PHE A 353 9.50 11.34 -23.79
C PHE A 353 10.05 12.76 -23.96
N ILE A 354 9.54 13.72 -23.19
CA ILE A 354 9.95 15.13 -23.27
C ILE A 354 11.42 15.30 -22.88
N VAL A 355 11.86 14.67 -21.79
CA VAL A 355 13.21 14.87 -21.25
C VAL A 355 14.26 14.02 -21.99
N SER A 356 13.92 12.77 -22.35
CA SER A 356 14.84 11.89 -23.09
C SER A 356 15.05 12.34 -24.53
N GLY A 357 14.07 13.05 -25.13
CA GLY A 357 14.07 13.37 -26.55
C GLY A 357 13.89 12.13 -27.46
N ALA A 358 13.55 10.98 -26.88
CA ALA A 358 13.37 9.75 -27.65
C ALA A 358 12.14 9.82 -28.56
N SER A 359 12.22 9.22 -29.74
CA SER A 359 11.12 9.21 -30.72
C SER A 359 10.72 7.79 -31.14
N TYR A 360 9.44 7.59 -31.45
CA TYR A 360 8.93 6.34 -32.03
C TYR A 360 9.29 6.25 -33.52
N SER A 361 9.55 5.03 -34.02
CA SER A 361 10.17 4.79 -35.33
C SER A 361 9.37 5.32 -36.54
N SER A 362 10.09 5.45 -37.66
CA SER A 362 9.82 6.16 -38.94
C SER A 362 10.41 7.58 -38.99
N THR A 363 10.48 8.28 -37.86
CA THR A 363 11.14 9.59 -37.72
C THR A 363 12.47 9.53 -36.97
N CYS A 364 12.82 8.39 -36.35
CA CYS A 364 14.14 8.18 -35.76
C CYS A 364 15.18 8.06 -36.89
N LYS A 365 15.56 9.20 -37.46
CA LYS A 365 16.67 9.32 -38.40
C LYS A 365 17.94 9.18 -37.58
N ILE A 366 18.44 7.97 -37.48
CA ILE A 366 19.79 7.73 -37.02
C ILE A 366 20.72 8.17 -38.16
N GLN A 367 20.85 9.48 -38.36
CA GLN A 367 21.78 10.03 -39.33
C GLN A 367 23.18 9.97 -38.72
N ALA A 368 23.96 8.99 -39.18
CA ALA A 368 25.40 8.98 -39.01
C ALA A 368 25.97 10.23 -39.71
N GLY A 369 26.02 11.35 -39.00
CA GLY A 369 26.44 12.64 -39.56
C GLY A 369 25.90 13.85 -38.82
N ASP A 370 24.76 13.74 -38.14
CA ASP A 370 24.21 14.85 -37.34
C ASP A 370 24.74 14.82 -35.90
N THR A 371 24.92 16.02 -35.36
CA THR A 371 25.73 16.32 -34.19
C THR A 371 25.16 15.84 -32.84
N ASP A 372 23.94 15.27 -32.82
CA ASP A 372 23.20 14.86 -31.63
C ASP A 372 22.84 13.36 -31.66
N ILE A 373 23.04 12.66 -30.54
CA ILE A 373 22.55 11.29 -30.38
C ILE A 373 21.03 11.30 -30.25
N SER A 374 20.36 10.66 -31.21
CA SER A 374 18.94 10.36 -31.13
C SER A 374 18.72 8.96 -30.53
N PHE A 375 18.04 8.89 -29.39
CA PHE A 375 17.53 7.62 -28.87
C PHE A 375 16.22 7.25 -29.58
N CYS A 376 16.09 5.99 -30.00
CA CYS A 376 14.82 5.49 -30.51
C CYS A 376 14.06 4.80 -29.36
N ALA A 377 12.79 5.16 -29.19
CA ALA A 377 11.92 4.49 -28.23
C ALA A 377 11.55 3.09 -28.74
N GLU A 378 11.68 2.09 -27.86
CA GLU A 378 11.41 0.68 -28.16
C GLU A 378 10.11 0.23 -27.44
N GLN A 379 9.95 -1.08 -27.26
CA GLN A 379 8.70 -1.70 -26.78
C GLN A 379 8.37 -1.40 -25.30
N GLY A 380 9.36 -1.06 -24.46
CA GLY A 380 9.18 -0.75 -23.03
C GLY A 380 8.18 0.40 -22.79
N PRO A 381 8.39 1.60 -23.35
CA PRO A 381 7.44 2.70 -23.30
C PRO A 381 6.06 2.32 -23.86
N THR A 382 5.99 1.46 -24.87
CA THR A 382 4.71 0.98 -25.42
C THR A 382 3.93 0.15 -24.41
N PHE A 383 4.58 -0.78 -23.71
CA PHE A 383 3.94 -1.54 -22.64
C PHE A 383 3.48 -0.63 -21.49
N SER A 384 4.28 0.36 -21.11
CA SER A 384 3.89 1.37 -20.11
C SER A 384 2.63 2.14 -20.54
N LEU A 385 2.54 2.59 -21.81
CA LEU A 385 1.36 3.26 -22.36
C LEU A 385 0.11 2.34 -22.41
N ILE A 386 0.28 1.06 -22.76
CA ILE A 386 -0.81 0.08 -22.70
C ILE A 386 -1.29 -0.07 -21.26
N GLY A 387 -0.38 -0.09 -20.27
CA GLY A 387 -0.73 -0.10 -18.85
C GLY A 387 -1.57 1.12 -18.45
N VAL A 388 -1.21 2.32 -18.92
CA VAL A 388 -2.00 3.55 -18.72
C VAL A 388 -3.40 3.41 -19.34
N LEU A 389 -3.52 2.83 -20.53
CA LEU A 389 -4.83 2.58 -21.16
C LEU A 389 -5.68 1.63 -20.31
N CYS A 390 -5.09 0.55 -19.76
CA CYS A 390 -5.78 -0.34 -18.84
C CYS A 390 -6.25 0.39 -17.57
N PHE A 391 -5.41 1.27 -16.99
CA PHE A 391 -5.82 2.08 -15.85
C PHE A 391 -6.94 3.06 -16.18
N CYS A 392 -6.92 3.66 -17.36
CA CYS A 392 -7.98 4.53 -17.85
C CYS A 392 -9.32 3.77 -17.96
N LEU A 393 -9.33 2.62 -18.63
CA LEU A 393 -10.52 1.76 -18.75
C LEU A 393 -11.04 1.27 -17.40
N SER A 394 -10.14 0.82 -16.53
CA SER A 394 -10.44 0.38 -15.17
C SER A 394 -11.04 1.52 -14.34
N SER A 395 -10.48 2.74 -14.47
CA SER A 395 -10.97 3.94 -13.79
C SER A 395 -12.37 4.31 -14.23
N PHE A 396 -12.64 4.33 -15.53
CA PHE A 396 -13.98 4.60 -16.07
C PHE A 396 -15.00 3.56 -15.61
N LEU A 397 -14.65 2.27 -15.67
CA LEU A 397 -15.52 1.18 -15.22
C LEU A 397 -15.82 1.30 -13.72
N TYR A 398 -14.78 1.56 -12.92
CA TYR A 398 -14.91 1.76 -11.47
C TYR A 398 -15.82 2.94 -11.15
N ILE A 399 -15.60 4.10 -11.76
CA ILE A 399 -16.39 5.31 -11.54
C ILE A 399 -17.84 5.06 -11.97
N ALA A 400 -18.08 4.44 -13.13
CA ALA A 400 -19.43 4.12 -13.59
C ALA A 400 -20.18 3.20 -12.60
N ILE A 401 -19.50 2.20 -12.05
CA ILE A 401 -20.05 1.30 -11.03
C ILE A 401 -20.34 2.09 -9.74
N PHE A 402 -19.41 2.93 -9.30
CA PHE A 402 -19.52 3.69 -8.07
C PHE A 402 -20.65 4.74 -8.15
N SER A 403 -20.68 5.56 -9.21
CA SER A 403 -21.71 6.59 -9.47
C SER A 403 -23.13 6.03 -9.50
N ARG A 404 -23.35 4.89 -10.16
CA ARG A 404 -24.67 4.25 -10.23
C ARG A 404 -25.20 3.81 -8.87
N ARG A 405 -24.33 3.69 -7.87
CA ARG A 405 -24.63 3.03 -6.59
C ARG A 405 -24.52 3.95 -5.39
N THR A 406 -23.92 5.13 -5.53
CA THR A 406 -23.98 6.21 -4.53
C THR A 406 -25.24 7.04 -4.58
N ILE A 407 -26.22 6.72 -5.45
CA ILE A 407 -27.54 7.36 -5.40
C ILE A 407 -28.12 7.09 -4.01
N PRO A 408 -28.27 8.12 -3.15
CA PRO A 408 -28.79 7.93 -1.81
C PRO A 408 -30.20 7.37 -1.97
N VAL A 409 -30.43 6.15 -1.48
CA VAL A 409 -31.79 5.72 -1.19
C VAL A 409 -32.32 6.79 -0.23
N PRO A 410 -33.39 7.54 -0.57
CA PRO A 410 -33.92 8.53 0.34
C PRO A 410 -34.14 7.80 1.66
N LEU A 411 -33.54 8.32 2.74
CA LEU A 411 -33.83 7.87 4.08
C LEU A 411 -35.35 7.88 4.17
N ILE A 412 -35.97 6.70 4.06
CA ILE A 412 -37.33 6.49 4.51
C ILE A 412 -37.20 6.92 5.96
N LYS A 413 -37.66 8.15 6.25
CA LYS A 413 -37.77 8.66 7.61
C LYS A 413 -38.43 7.51 8.33
N SER A 414 -37.66 6.80 9.14
CA SER A 414 -38.20 5.78 10.02
C SER A 414 -39.28 6.54 10.75
N GLU A 415 -40.54 6.17 10.51
CA GLU A 415 -41.68 6.67 11.27
C GLU A 415 -41.22 6.74 12.73
N PRO A 416 -41.41 7.88 13.41
CA PRO A 416 -41.05 7.99 14.81
C PRO A 416 -41.65 6.79 15.52
N GLN A 417 -40.88 6.17 16.43
CA GLN A 417 -41.16 4.89 17.08
C GLN A 417 -42.52 4.84 17.83
N LEU A 418 -43.63 4.88 17.11
CA LEU A 418 -44.99 4.92 17.63
C LEU A 418 -45.62 3.52 17.70
N LYS A 419 -44.82 2.46 17.58
CA LYS A 419 -45.29 1.07 17.67
C LYS A 419 -44.67 0.22 18.78
N ARG A 420 -43.73 0.74 19.58
CA ARG A 420 -43.25 -0.01 20.76
C ARG A 420 -44.06 0.23 22.04
N THR A 421 -44.80 1.32 22.15
CA THR A 421 -45.66 1.57 23.33
C THR A 421 -46.97 0.80 23.26
N LYS A 422 -47.49 0.52 22.05
CA LYS A 422 -48.73 -0.26 21.88
C LYS A 422 -48.52 -1.76 22.15
N SER A 423 -47.39 -2.34 21.75
CA SER A 423 -47.09 -3.76 22.07
C SER A 423 -46.80 -4.00 23.55
N ARG A 424 -46.28 -3.03 24.30
CA ARG A 424 -46.13 -3.20 25.77
C ARG A 424 -47.46 -3.14 26.50
N LYS A 425 -48.37 -2.22 26.14
CA LYS A 425 -49.73 -2.22 26.71
C LYS A 425 -50.51 -3.50 26.40
N VAL A 426 -50.41 -4.02 25.18
CA VAL A 426 -51.07 -5.29 24.81
C VAL A 426 -50.44 -6.49 25.54
N LEU A 427 -49.12 -6.49 25.74
CA LEU A 427 -48.44 -7.57 26.47
C LEU A 427 -48.73 -7.50 27.98
N ASP A 428 -48.81 -6.30 28.56
CA ASP A 428 -49.15 -6.10 29.97
C ASP A 428 -50.64 -6.42 30.23
N GLU A 429 -51.55 -6.12 29.29
CA GLU A 429 -52.96 -6.56 29.35
C GLU A 429 -53.11 -8.08 29.23
N PHE A 430 -52.34 -8.74 28.35
CA PHE A 430 -52.34 -10.21 28.23
C PHE A 430 -51.79 -10.92 29.48
N VAL A 431 -50.74 -10.37 30.10
CA VAL A 431 -50.18 -10.91 31.36
C VAL A 431 -51.16 -10.73 32.52
N THR A 432 -51.95 -9.65 32.53
CA THR A 432 -52.96 -9.42 33.56
C THR A 432 -54.13 -10.39 33.42
N ILE A 433 -54.58 -10.69 32.19
CA ILE A 433 -55.68 -11.64 31.94
C ILE A 433 -55.32 -13.08 32.33
N ASN A 434 -54.09 -13.54 32.06
CA ASN A 434 -53.68 -14.88 32.47
C ASN A 434 -53.60 -15.03 34.00
N LYS A 435 -53.25 -13.96 34.71
CA LYS A 435 -53.18 -13.98 36.17
C LYS A 435 -54.56 -14.09 36.82
N THR A 436 -55.59 -13.49 36.22
CA THR A 436 -56.97 -13.64 36.67
C THR A 436 -57.56 -15.02 36.36
N ILE A 437 -57.11 -15.69 35.30
CA ILE A 437 -57.53 -17.06 34.97
C ILE A 437 -56.94 -18.06 35.98
N ASP A 438 -55.67 -17.90 36.36
CA ASP A 438 -55.04 -18.76 37.38
C ASP A 438 -55.64 -18.55 38.79
N GLU A 439 -56.16 -17.36 39.10
CA GLU A 439 -56.90 -17.09 40.35
C GLU A 439 -58.34 -17.65 40.34
N LEU A 440 -58.95 -17.81 39.16
CA LEU A 440 -60.25 -18.45 38.99
C LEU A 440 -60.17 -19.98 39.09
N ASP A 441 -59.13 -20.61 38.54
CA ASP A 441 -58.93 -22.07 38.62
C ASP A 441 -58.59 -22.56 40.05
N ASN A 442 -57.91 -21.73 40.85
CA ASN A 442 -57.62 -22.04 42.26
C ASN A 442 -58.84 -21.88 43.19
N SER A 443 -59.96 -21.32 42.70
CA SER A 443 -61.21 -21.20 43.46
C SER A 443 -62.22 -22.33 43.16
N ALA A 444 -61.91 -23.21 42.19
CA ALA A 444 -62.80 -24.28 41.73
C ALA A 444 -62.35 -25.70 42.12
N SER A 445 -61.34 -25.85 42.97
CA SER A 445 -60.82 -27.15 43.42
C SER A 445 -60.98 -27.37 44.93
N GLU A 446 -62.21 -27.25 45.43
CA GLU A 446 -62.63 -27.96 46.64
C GLU A 446 -63.55 -29.13 46.27
N SER A 447 -63.31 -30.26 46.92
CA SER A 447 -64.02 -31.56 46.84
C SER A 447 -63.65 -32.48 45.69
N TYR A 448 -62.75 -33.43 45.94
CA TYR A 448 -62.96 -34.86 45.71
C TYR A 448 -61.97 -35.65 46.58
N GLU A 449 -62.47 -36.22 47.68
CA GLU A 449 -61.83 -37.30 48.42
C GLU A 449 -61.89 -38.59 47.57
N VAL A 450 -60.76 -39.26 47.35
CA VAL A 450 -60.74 -40.69 47.02
C VAL A 450 -59.60 -41.33 47.80
N ASP A 451 -59.99 -42.36 48.55
CA ASP A 451 -59.19 -43.14 49.48
C ASP A 451 -58.00 -43.88 48.86
N ASN A 452 -56.97 -44.01 49.71
CA ASN A 452 -55.77 -44.83 49.59
C ASN A 452 -56.07 -46.31 49.33
N ILE A 453 -55.32 -46.96 48.42
CA ILE A 453 -54.76 -48.30 48.67
C ILE A 453 -53.31 -48.41 48.16
N ASN A 454 -52.48 -48.92 49.07
CA ASN A 454 -51.05 -49.24 49.02
C ASN A 454 -50.55 -50.01 47.79
N GLY A 455 -49.26 -49.81 47.45
CA GLY A 455 -48.49 -50.81 46.69
C GLY A 455 -47.19 -50.34 46.03
N THR A 456 -46.15 -50.13 46.84
CA THR A 456 -44.71 -50.33 46.57
C THR A 456 -44.19 -50.58 45.11
N ARG A 457 -43.41 -49.60 44.62
CA ARG A 457 -42.06 -49.60 43.97
C ARG A 457 -41.33 -50.96 43.69
N PRO A 458 -40.22 -51.03 42.88
CA PRO A 458 -39.52 -49.98 42.10
C PRO A 458 -38.97 -50.36 40.69
N CYS A 459 -38.52 -49.30 39.97
CA CYS A 459 -37.30 -49.19 39.15
C CYS A 459 -37.12 -49.85 37.77
N THR A 460 -36.52 -49.01 36.90
CA THR A 460 -35.57 -49.28 35.80
C THR A 460 -36.10 -49.98 34.56
N GLN A 461 -35.60 -49.77 33.35
CA GLN A 461 -34.82 -48.74 32.67
C GLN A 461 -34.77 -49.26 31.22
N GLU A 462 -34.91 -48.36 30.24
CA GLU A 462 -34.37 -48.50 28.88
C GLU A 462 -34.84 -49.59 27.88
N THR A 463 -34.90 -49.08 26.63
CA THR A 463 -34.63 -49.71 25.33
C THR A 463 -35.67 -50.61 24.68
N LEU A 464 -36.24 -50.11 23.57
CA LEU A 464 -36.62 -50.78 22.31
C LEU A 464 -37.18 -49.66 21.41
N ALA A 465 -36.96 -49.54 20.10
CA ALA A 465 -36.38 -50.39 19.07
C ALA A 465 -35.92 -49.45 17.92
N ASN A 466 -34.83 -49.73 17.22
CA ASN A 466 -34.84 -50.33 15.87
C ASN A 466 -36.19 -50.27 15.14
N GLU A 467 -36.28 -49.47 14.07
CA GLU A 467 -36.47 -49.96 12.68
C GLU A 467 -36.76 -48.79 11.71
N GLU A 468 -35.83 -48.66 10.76
CA GLU A 468 -35.92 -48.36 9.32
C GLU A 468 -37.07 -47.56 8.63
N PRO A 469 -36.79 -46.99 7.43
CA PRO A 469 -37.33 -45.71 7.00
C PRO A 469 -38.52 -45.84 6.04
N ILE A 470 -39.47 -44.91 6.17
CA ILE A 470 -40.49 -44.67 5.15
C ILE A 470 -40.26 -43.30 4.49
N LYS A 471 -39.91 -43.34 3.20
CA LYS A 471 -39.98 -42.20 2.28
C LYS A 471 -41.42 -41.71 2.20
N MET A 472 -41.65 -40.44 2.49
CA MET A 472 -42.82 -39.70 2.00
C MET A 472 -42.38 -38.41 1.32
N SER A 473 -42.63 -38.35 0.01
CA SER A 473 -42.64 -37.13 -0.76
C SER A 473 -43.91 -36.34 -0.43
N MET A 474 -43.77 -35.05 -0.10
CA MET A 474 -44.88 -34.11 -0.16
C MET A 474 -44.46 -32.86 -0.94
N THR A 475 -45.02 -32.76 -2.14
CA THR A 475 -45.25 -31.53 -2.90
C THR A 475 -46.11 -30.56 -2.10
N PHE A 476 -45.71 -29.29 -2.00
CA PHE A 476 -46.61 -28.21 -1.61
C PHE A 476 -46.73 -27.13 -2.68
N ARG A 477 -48.01 -26.79 -2.92
CA ARG A 477 -48.56 -25.89 -3.93
C ARG A 477 -48.17 -24.43 -3.71
N ASN A 478 -48.05 -23.73 -4.84
CA ASN A 478 -48.12 -22.28 -4.97
C ASN A 478 -49.39 -21.72 -4.29
N VAL A 479 -49.21 -20.70 -3.45
CA VAL A 479 -50.30 -19.80 -3.05
C VAL A 479 -49.86 -18.37 -3.36
N ASN A 480 -50.52 -17.79 -4.38
CA ASN A 480 -50.48 -16.36 -4.69
C ASN A 480 -51.39 -15.63 -3.71
N PHE A 481 -50.86 -14.67 -2.97
CA PHE A 481 -51.68 -13.68 -2.26
C PHE A 481 -51.73 -12.38 -3.05
N ARG A 482 -52.91 -12.09 -3.60
CA ARG A 482 -53.32 -10.80 -4.15
C ARG A 482 -53.91 -10.00 -2.99
N VAL A 483 -53.34 -8.84 -2.67
CA VAL A 483 -53.92 -7.90 -1.70
C VAL A 483 -54.49 -6.73 -2.49
N GLU A 484 -55.82 -6.67 -2.54
CA GLU A 484 -56.58 -5.51 -3.03
C GLU A 484 -56.52 -4.37 -2.00
N LYS A 485 -56.27 -3.16 -2.51
CA LYS A 485 -56.38 -1.91 -1.75
C LYS A 485 -57.79 -1.35 -1.97
N SER A 486 -58.59 -1.26 -0.91
CA SER A 486 -59.81 -0.46 -0.88
C SER A 486 -59.49 0.96 -0.38
N ILE A 487 -60.05 1.93 -1.09
CA ILE A 487 -60.04 3.37 -0.81
C ILE A 487 -61.11 3.69 0.24
N VAL A 488 -60.77 4.48 1.26
CA VAL A 488 -61.55 5.62 1.78
C VAL A 488 -60.57 6.72 2.15
#